data_AF-A0A7Y6PMU4-F1
#
_entry.id   AF-A0A7Y6PMU4-F1
#
_cell.length_a   1.000
_cell.length_b   1.000
_cell.length_c   1.000
_cell.angle_alpha   90.00
_cell.angle_beta   90.00
_cell.angle_gamma   90.00
#
_symmetry.space_group_name_H-M   'P 1'
#
loop_
_entity.id
_entity.type
_entity.pdbx_description
1 polymer ?
#
loop_
_entity_poly.entity_id
_entity_poly.type
_entity_poly.pdbx_seq_one_letter_code
_entity_poly.pdbx_strand_id
1 'polypeptide(L)'
;AGVPGGGWIATGGFQGPVLFATSGSSIANKGGTDAFIARYNSTGTHIYSFGYGTPSGEIGRKVAVLPTGEVVFAGEFGSSITFGTTTLTGTNDIFVTRLSSGNTPVHEWQVKLGGPQAGEFVFGLTVDPQGTVHVLGDWTGMTDVAGTPLTAQDYDAFVASLVR
;
A
#
# COMPACT_ATOMS: atom_id res chain seq x y z
N ALA A 1 6.39 -7.77 7.01
CA ALA A 1 5.79 -7.77 8.37
C ALA A 1 5.46 -9.20 8.78
N GLY A 2 5.64 -9.57 10.06
CA GLY A 2 5.21 -10.88 10.57
C GLY A 2 3.69 -10.95 10.71
N VAL A 3 3.11 -12.14 10.53
CA VAL A 3 1.67 -12.39 10.71
C VAL A 3 1.44 -13.10 12.05
N PRO A 4 0.44 -12.72 12.86
CA PRO A 4 0.06 -13.47 14.06
C PRO A 4 -0.19 -14.95 13.75
N GLY A 5 0.34 -15.84 14.57
CA GLY A 5 0.30 -17.29 14.32
C GLY A 5 1.35 -17.81 13.33
N GLY A 6 2.17 -16.93 12.75
CA GLY A 6 3.34 -17.28 11.94
C GLY A 6 3.25 -16.87 10.47
N GLY A 7 4.41 -16.86 9.82
CA GLY A 7 4.56 -16.40 8.44
C GLY A 7 4.79 -14.90 8.32
N TRP A 8 4.78 -14.41 7.09
CA TRP A 8 5.16 -13.03 6.79
C TRP A 8 4.47 -12.50 5.54
N ILE A 9 4.31 -11.18 5.52
CA ILE A 9 3.92 -10.39 4.36
C ILE A 9 5.16 -9.66 3.81
N ALA A 10 5.37 -9.73 2.51
CA ALA A 10 6.31 -8.88 1.79
C ALA A 10 5.59 -7.97 0.80
N THR A 11 6.27 -6.88 0.47
CA THR A 11 5.83 -5.88 -0.50
C THR A 11 7.04 -5.28 -1.21
N GLY A 12 6.81 -4.63 -2.35
CA GLY A 12 7.82 -3.98 -3.15
C GLY A 12 7.29 -3.57 -4.51
N GLY A 13 8.20 -3.41 -5.47
CA GLY A 13 7.91 -3.16 -6.88
C GLY A 13 8.49 -4.25 -7.78
N PHE A 14 7.89 -4.49 -8.93
CA PHE A 14 8.40 -5.40 -9.96
C PHE A 14 8.29 -4.80 -11.37
N GLN A 15 9.32 -5.02 -12.20
CA GLN A 15 9.39 -4.55 -13.59
C GLN A 15 9.50 -5.77 -14.51
N GLY A 16 8.35 -6.30 -14.93
CA GLY A 16 8.24 -7.55 -15.69
C GLY A 16 7.53 -8.67 -14.90
N PRO A 17 7.07 -9.76 -15.56
CA PRO A 17 6.29 -10.79 -14.88
C PRO A 17 7.03 -11.38 -13.68
N VAL A 18 6.32 -11.55 -12.57
CA VAL A 18 6.90 -12.05 -11.31
C VAL A 18 6.14 -13.27 -10.82
N LEU A 19 6.87 -14.29 -10.37
CA LEU A 19 6.32 -15.48 -9.73
C LEU A 19 6.72 -15.47 -8.24
N PHE A 20 5.72 -15.45 -7.36
CA PHE A 20 5.92 -15.43 -5.90
C PHE A 20 5.96 -16.84 -5.26
N ALA A 21 5.91 -17.88 -6.08
CA ALA A 21 5.93 -19.28 -5.66
C ALA A 21 6.97 -20.07 -6.46
N THR A 22 7.22 -21.33 -6.08
CA THR A 22 8.11 -22.22 -6.84
C THR A 22 7.47 -22.77 -8.12
N SER A 23 6.15 -22.63 -8.26
CA SER A 23 5.35 -23.09 -9.40
C SER A 23 4.04 -22.31 -9.50
N GLY A 24 3.42 -22.28 -10.68
CA GLY A 24 2.15 -21.60 -10.92
C GLY A 24 2.28 -20.46 -11.92
N SER A 25 1.25 -19.62 -12.00
CA SER A 25 1.21 -18.48 -12.92
C SER A 25 1.89 -17.25 -12.33
N SER A 26 2.71 -16.57 -13.14
CA SER A 26 3.24 -15.27 -12.79
C SER A 26 2.15 -14.20 -12.77
N ILE A 27 2.31 -13.20 -11.92
CA ILE A 27 1.57 -11.95 -12.03
C ILE A 27 2.22 -11.13 -13.14
N ALA A 28 1.41 -10.72 -14.13
CA ALA A 28 1.85 -9.89 -15.23
C ALA A 28 2.10 -8.46 -14.75
N ASN A 29 3.14 -7.84 -15.32
CA ASN A 29 3.39 -6.41 -15.19
C ASN A 29 2.50 -5.63 -16.18
N LYS A 30 2.01 -4.47 -15.77
CA LYS A 30 1.07 -3.64 -16.54
C LYS A 30 1.72 -2.38 -17.13
N GLY A 31 3.04 -2.29 -17.13
CA GLY A 31 3.80 -1.22 -17.76
C GLY A 31 5.00 -0.79 -16.92
N GLY A 32 4.82 0.22 -16.07
CA GLY A 32 5.89 0.76 -15.21
C GLY A 32 6.36 -0.25 -14.16
N THR A 33 6.94 0.23 -13.07
CA THR A 33 7.06 -0.61 -11.87
C THR A 33 5.66 -0.92 -11.35
N ASP A 34 5.33 -2.16 -11.01
CA ASP A 34 4.05 -2.50 -10.39
C ASP A 34 4.27 -2.82 -8.91
N ALA A 35 3.37 -2.36 -8.05
CA ALA A 35 3.39 -2.66 -6.63
C ALA A 35 2.90 -4.09 -6.38
N PHE A 36 3.46 -4.77 -5.37
CA PHE A 36 2.93 -6.06 -4.94
C PHE A 36 2.77 -6.18 -3.44
N ILE A 37 1.92 -7.13 -3.05
CA ILE A 37 1.90 -7.71 -1.71
C ILE A 37 1.84 -9.23 -1.84
N ALA A 38 2.62 -9.94 -1.04
CA ALA A 38 2.67 -11.40 -1.03
C ALA A 38 2.71 -11.93 0.40
N ARG A 39 1.88 -12.93 0.69
CA ARG A 39 1.84 -13.63 1.98
C ARG A 39 2.47 -15.01 1.87
N TYR A 40 3.22 -15.36 2.90
CA TYR A 40 3.83 -16.67 3.07
C TYR A 40 3.51 -17.21 4.47
N ASN A 41 3.41 -18.53 4.60
CA ASN A 41 3.27 -19.19 5.89
C ASN A 41 4.63 -19.23 6.64
N SER A 42 4.66 -19.84 7.82
CA SER A 42 5.87 -19.96 8.66
C SER A 42 6.99 -20.80 8.03
N THR A 43 6.68 -21.65 7.04
CA THR A 43 7.67 -22.44 6.29
C THR A 43 8.14 -21.74 5.01
N GLY A 44 7.67 -20.52 4.74
CA GLY A 44 7.99 -19.78 3.51
C GLY A 44 7.20 -20.23 2.27
N THR A 45 6.16 -21.05 2.45
CA THR A 45 5.24 -21.40 1.36
C THR A 45 4.31 -20.23 1.07
N HIS A 46 4.22 -19.85 -0.21
CA HIS A 46 3.31 -18.81 -0.69
C HIS A 46 1.84 -19.16 -0.40
N ILE A 47 1.08 -18.18 0.06
CA ILE A 47 -0.36 -18.28 0.36
C ILE A 47 -1.16 -17.48 -0.69
N TYR A 48 -0.88 -16.19 -0.80
CA TYR A 48 -1.53 -15.31 -1.78
C TYR A 48 -0.56 -14.21 -2.21
N SER A 49 -0.84 -13.62 -3.37
CA SER A 49 -0.20 -12.38 -3.80
C SER A 49 -1.13 -11.57 -4.69
N PHE A 50 -1.01 -10.24 -4.61
CA PHE A 50 -1.66 -9.30 -5.50
C PHE A 50 -0.61 -8.40 -6.15
N GLY A 51 -0.85 -8.07 -7.42
CA GLY A 51 -0.09 -7.06 -8.16
C GLY A 51 -1.00 -5.90 -8.53
N TYR A 52 -0.51 -4.70 -8.28
CA TYR A 52 -1.20 -3.45 -8.54
C TYR A 52 -0.33 -2.64 -9.49
N GLY A 53 -0.87 -2.38 -10.67
CA GLY A 53 -0.08 -1.96 -11.82
C GLY A 53 -0.89 -1.10 -12.77
N THR A 54 -0.25 -0.08 -13.31
CA THR A 54 -0.69 0.74 -14.43
C THR A 54 0.51 1.09 -15.33
N PRO A 55 0.27 1.68 -16.52
CA PRO A 55 1.37 2.20 -17.32
C PRO A 55 2.22 3.28 -16.63
N SER A 56 1.69 4.01 -15.64
CA SER A 56 2.42 5.09 -14.94
C SER A 56 3.37 4.60 -13.85
N GLY A 57 3.09 3.44 -13.26
CA GLY A 57 3.91 2.82 -12.24
C GLY A 57 3.47 3.08 -10.79
N GLU A 58 3.67 2.07 -9.96
CA GLU A 58 3.30 1.97 -8.56
C GLU A 58 4.42 1.26 -7.79
N ILE A 59 4.55 1.56 -6.50
CA ILE A 59 5.48 0.84 -5.64
C ILE A 59 4.89 0.61 -4.25
N GLY A 60 4.91 -0.64 -3.81
CA GLY A 60 4.61 -0.99 -2.44
C GLY A 60 5.78 -0.65 -1.53
N ARG A 61 5.55 0.14 -0.48
CA ARG A 61 6.61 0.67 0.40
C ARG A 61 6.55 0.16 1.81
N LYS A 62 5.35 -0.04 2.34
CA LYS A 62 5.12 -0.33 3.76
C LYS A 62 3.98 -1.32 3.92
N VAL A 63 4.13 -2.18 4.93
CA VAL A 63 3.08 -3.10 5.34
C VAL A 63 3.08 -3.22 6.85
N ALA A 64 1.89 -3.19 7.44
CA ALA A 64 1.64 -3.45 8.85
C ALA A 64 0.57 -4.53 8.97
N VAL A 65 0.58 -5.29 10.06
CA VAL A 65 -0.36 -6.39 10.29
C VAL A 65 -0.97 -6.20 11.68
N LEU A 66 -2.29 -6.22 11.76
CA LEU A 66 -3.01 -6.11 13.02
C LEU A 66 -2.92 -7.43 13.81
N PRO A 67 -3.12 -7.42 15.14
CA PRO A 67 -3.18 -8.65 15.94
C PRO A 67 -4.23 -9.67 15.46
N THR A 68 -5.29 -9.18 14.82
CA THR A 68 -6.39 -9.94 14.22
C THR A 68 -6.06 -10.51 12.82
N GLY A 69 -4.90 -10.15 12.25
CA GLY A 69 -4.35 -10.71 11.02
C GLY A 69 -4.68 -9.94 9.74
N GLU A 70 -5.45 -8.86 9.82
CA GLU A 70 -5.66 -7.92 8.72
C GLU A 70 -4.36 -7.21 8.37
N VAL A 71 -4.22 -6.88 7.10
CA VAL A 71 -2.99 -6.33 6.54
C VAL A 71 -3.25 -4.93 6.03
N VAL A 72 -2.48 -3.96 6.51
CA VAL A 72 -2.48 -2.59 5.98
C VAL A 72 -1.28 -2.44 5.08
N PHE A 73 -1.54 -2.00 3.85
CA PHE A 73 -0.56 -1.87 2.78
C PHE A 73 -0.53 -0.43 2.29
N ALA A 74 0.67 0.15 2.22
CA ALA A 74 0.86 1.51 1.74
C ALA A 74 2.02 1.62 0.75
N GLY A 75 1.91 2.59 -0.15
CA GLY A 75 2.86 2.83 -1.21
C GLY A 75 2.51 4.08 -2.01
N GLU A 76 3.17 4.22 -3.15
CA GLU A 76 2.97 5.34 -4.07
C GLU A 76 2.33 4.83 -5.37
N PHE A 77 1.50 5.66 -6.00
CA PHE A 77 0.90 5.36 -7.30
C PHE A 77 0.88 6.59 -8.20
N GLY A 78 1.09 6.41 -9.50
CA GLY A 78 1.14 7.51 -10.47
C GLY A 78 -0.21 8.17 -10.71
N SER A 79 -0.92 7.72 -11.75
CA SER A 79 -2.19 8.33 -12.18
C SER A 79 -3.42 7.71 -11.53
N SER A 80 -3.39 6.41 -11.31
CA SER A 80 -4.49 5.66 -10.71
C SER A 80 -3.99 4.33 -10.15
N ILE A 81 -4.77 3.73 -9.25
CA ILE A 81 -4.52 2.38 -8.74
C ILE A 81 -5.86 1.75 -8.34
N THR A 82 -6.05 0.47 -8.68
CA THR A 82 -7.30 -0.24 -8.42
C THR A 82 -7.09 -1.38 -7.43
N PHE A 83 -7.93 -1.40 -6.40
CA PHE A 83 -7.97 -2.41 -5.35
C PHE A 83 -9.37 -3.05 -5.33
N GLY A 84 -9.49 -4.29 -5.81
CA GLY A 84 -10.80 -4.88 -6.05
C GLY A 84 -11.58 -4.10 -7.10
N THR A 85 -12.71 -3.50 -6.70
CA THR A 85 -13.56 -2.67 -7.57
C THR A 85 -13.37 -1.17 -7.38
N THR A 86 -12.54 -0.76 -6.41
CA THR A 86 -12.32 0.64 -6.08
C THR A 86 -11.06 1.16 -6.73
N THR A 87 -11.17 2.28 -7.45
CA THR A 87 -10.05 2.96 -8.08
C THR A 87 -9.79 4.29 -7.38
N LEU A 88 -8.53 4.51 -6.99
CA LEU A 88 -8.02 5.82 -6.56
C LEU A 88 -7.40 6.52 -7.78
N THR A 89 -7.54 7.84 -7.87
CA THR A 89 -6.92 8.69 -8.89
C THR A 89 -6.08 9.78 -8.23
N GLY A 90 -4.95 10.13 -8.83
CA GLY A 90 -3.94 10.99 -8.21
C GLY A 90 -2.85 11.39 -9.20
N THR A 91 -1.79 11.99 -8.69
CA THR A 91 -0.65 12.46 -9.48
C THR A 91 0.66 12.16 -8.75
N ASN A 92 1.00 10.88 -8.55
CA ASN A 92 2.10 10.43 -7.68
C ASN A 92 1.78 10.66 -6.20
N ASP A 93 0.67 10.05 -5.76
CA ASP A 93 0.14 10.19 -4.41
C ASP A 93 0.40 8.91 -3.59
N ILE A 94 0.21 9.00 -2.27
CA ILE A 94 0.24 7.85 -1.38
C ILE A 94 -1.10 7.12 -1.42
N PHE A 95 -1.07 5.79 -1.55
CA PHE A 95 -2.22 4.95 -1.25
C PHE A 95 -2.04 4.27 0.11
N VAL A 96 -3.16 4.01 0.79
CA VAL A 96 -3.24 3.08 1.91
C VAL A 96 -4.47 2.20 1.72
N THR A 97 -4.32 0.89 1.82
CA THR A 97 -5.45 -0.05 1.77
C THR A 97 -5.36 -1.07 2.89
N ARG A 98 -6.52 -1.53 3.37
CA ARG A 98 -6.64 -2.65 4.29
C ARG A 98 -7.21 -3.87 3.59
N LEU A 99 -6.55 -4.99 3.81
CA LEU A 99 -6.98 -6.33 3.44
C LEU A 99 -7.54 -7.02 4.68
N SER A 100 -8.67 -7.72 4.52
CA SER A 100 -9.24 -8.58 5.56
C SER A 100 -8.25 -9.66 5.99
N SER A 101 -8.49 -10.28 7.14
CA SER A 101 -7.66 -11.38 7.64
C SER A 101 -7.91 -12.67 6.86
N GLY A 102 -7.00 -13.64 7.02
CA GLY A 102 -7.14 -14.97 6.42
C GLY A 102 -6.35 -15.17 5.13
N ASN A 103 -6.52 -16.36 4.53
CA ASN A 103 -5.71 -16.82 3.39
C ASN A 103 -6.26 -16.39 2.02
N THR A 104 -7.48 -15.81 2.00
CA THR A 104 -8.14 -15.29 0.80
C THR A 104 -8.70 -13.91 1.12
N PRO A 105 -7.85 -12.91 1.37
CA PRO A 105 -8.30 -11.63 1.87
C PRO A 105 -9.00 -10.80 0.78
N VAL A 106 -9.90 -9.93 1.20
CA VAL A 106 -10.54 -8.92 0.34
C VAL A 106 -10.11 -7.52 0.74
N HIS A 107 -10.13 -6.58 -0.20
CA HIS A 107 -9.91 -5.18 0.12
C HIS A 107 -11.14 -4.59 0.81
N GLU A 108 -10.97 -4.13 2.04
CA GLU A 108 -12.07 -3.58 2.86
C GLU A 108 -12.19 -2.08 2.70
N TRP A 109 -11.04 -1.39 2.61
CA TRP A 109 -11.00 0.03 2.32
C TRP A 109 -9.67 0.46 1.71
N GLN A 110 -9.70 1.65 1.13
CA GLN A 110 -8.61 2.31 0.43
C GLN A 110 -8.76 3.81 0.67
N VAL A 111 -7.65 4.49 0.92
CA VAL A 111 -7.60 5.95 0.98
C VAL A 111 -6.41 6.43 0.16
N LYS A 112 -6.58 7.63 -0.40
CA LYS A 112 -5.51 8.41 -1.01
C LYS A 112 -5.06 9.47 -0.01
N LEU A 113 -3.76 9.66 0.12
CA LEU A 113 -3.16 10.81 0.79
C LEU A 113 -2.30 11.53 -0.24
N GLY A 114 -2.73 12.73 -0.65
CA GLY A 114 -2.06 13.50 -1.70
C GLY A 114 -2.87 14.69 -2.16
N GLY A 115 -2.15 15.69 -2.68
CA GLY A 115 -2.70 16.96 -3.15
C GLY A 115 -3.06 16.97 -4.64
N PRO A 116 -3.31 18.16 -5.21
CA PRO A 116 -3.42 18.36 -6.66
C PRO A 116 -2.08 18.32 -7.41
N GLN A 117 -0.96 18.24 -6.68
CA GLN A 117 0.39 18.20 -7.23
C GLN A 117 1.05 16.88 -6.82
N ALA A 118 2.07 16.48 -7.58
CA ALA A 118 2.91 15.34 -7.23
C ALA A 118 3.86 15.65 -6.08
N GLY A 119 4.26 14.60 -5.36
CA GLY A 119 5.43 14.67 -4.47
C GLY A 119 5.24 14.06 -3.09
N GLU A 120 4.20 13.25 -2.88
CA GLU A 120 3.98 12.59 -1.60
C GLU A 120 4.68 11.22 -1.52
N PHE A 121 5.50 11.04 -0.47
CA PHE A 121 6.16 9.77 -0.20
C PHE A 121 5.79 9.23 1.17
N VAL A 122 5.60 7.91 1.26
CA VAL A 122 5.31 7.22 2.52
C VAL A 122 6.60 6.65 3.13
N PHE A 123 6.94 7.11 4.33
CA PHE A 123 8.13 6.67 5.06
C PHE A 123 7.82 5.73 6.23
N GLY A 124 6.61 5.80 6.80
CA GLY A 124 6.24 4.99 7.94
C GLY A 124 4.78 4.57 7.90
N LEU A 125 4.52 3.37 8.41
CA LEU A 125 3.19 2.82 8.59
C LEU A 125 3.20 1.98 9.86
N THR A 126 2.33 2.31 10.82
CA THR A 126 2.10 1.49 12.00
C THR A 126 0.61 1.37 12.27
N VAL A 127 0.23 0.32 12.98
CA VAL A 127 -1.14 0.08 13.43
C VAL A 127 -1.14 -0.08 14.94
N ASP A 128 -2.11 0.54 15.61
CA ASP A 128 -2.32 0.29 17.03
C ASP A 128 -3.19 -0.98 17.24
N PRO A 129 -3.27 -1.52 18.47
CA PRO A 129 -4.13 -2.68 18.77
C PRO A 129 -5.63 -2.43 18.56
N GLN A 130 -6.07 -1.18 18.50
CA GLN A 130 -7.45 -0.77 18.24
C GLN A 130 -7.77 -0.72 16.73
N GLY A 131 -6.75 -0.85 15.87
CA GLY A 131 -6.87 -0.83 14.42
C GLY A 131 -6.68 0.54 13.78
N THR A 132 -6.30 1.57 14.55
CA THR A 132 -5.93 2.87 13.99
C THR A 132 -4.66 2.73 13.17
N VAL A 133 -4.68 3.27 11.96
CA VAL A 133 -3.50 3.30 11.09
C VAL A 133 -2.83 4.66 11.21
N HIS A 134 -1.53 4.67 11.55
CA HIS A 134 -0.72 5.87 11.51
C HIS A 134 0.23 5.82 10.31
N VAL A 135 0.18 6.87 9.50
CA VAL A 135 1.01 7.04 8.31
C VAL A 135 1.94 8.21 8.54
N LEU A 136 3.23 7.99 8.30
CA LEU A 136 4.26 9.02 8.24
C LEU A 136 4.69 9.18 6.80
N GLY A 137 4.71 10.41 6.31
CA GLY A 137 5.18 10.73 4.97
C GLY A 137 5.62 12.18 4.88
N ASP A 138 5.98 12.59 3.67
CA ASP A 138 6.18 13.98 3.30
C ASP A 138 5.23 14.38 2.17
N TRP A 139 5.18 15.68 1.91
CA TRP A 139 4.58 16.24 0.71
C TRP A 139 5.38 17.45 0.25
N THR A 140 5.27 17.76 -1.04
CA THR A 140 5.70 19.04 -1.61
C THR A 140 4.52 19.82 -2.13
N GLY A 141 4.60 21.15 -2.07
CA GLY A 141 3.55 22.02 -2.60
C GLY A 141 2.28 22.01 -1.75
N MET A 142 1.12 22.01 -2.41
CA MET A 142 -0.18 22.06 -1.72
C MET A 142 -0.74 20.65 -1.51
N THR A 143 -1.22 20.36 -0.31
CA THR A 143 -1.96 19.13 -0.02
C THR A 143 -3.22 19.45 0.80
N ASP A 144 -4.16 18.50 0.86
CA ASP A 144 -5.31 18.57 1.74
C ASP A 144 -5.25 17.41 2.73
N VAL A 145 -5.17 17.74 4.02
CA VAL A 145 -5.24 16.74 5.09
C VAL A 145 -6.59 16.92 5.80
N ALA A 146 -7.53 16.02 5.48
CA ALA A 146 -8.85 15.94 6.11
C ALA A 146 -9.66 17.27 6.03
N GLY A 147 -9.63 17.93 4.87
CA GLY A 147 -10.31 19.21 4.61
C GLY A 147 -9.49 20.44 5.01
N THR A 148 -8.25 20.25 5.48
CA THR A 148 -7.35 21.36 5.81
C THR A 148 -6.29 21.50 4.72
N PRO A 149 -6.32 22.58 3.92
CA PRO A 149 -5.28 22.84 2.94
C PRO A 149 -3.98 23.21 3.67
N LEU A 150 -2.89 22.52 3.32
CA LEU A 150 -1.54 22.76 3.81
C LEU A 150 -0.63 23.11 2.63
N THR A 151 0.34 24.00 2.83
CA THR A 151 1.32 24.38 1.81
C THR A 151 2.72 24.17 2.38
N ALA A 152 3.50 23.31 1.74
CA ALA A 152 4.92 23.16 2.02
C ALA A 152 5.75 24.18 1.24
N GLN A 153 6.81 24.70 1.87
CA GLN A 153 7.79 25.59 1.20
C GLN A 153 8.84 24.79 0.41
N ASP A 154 8.98 23.50 0.72
CA ASP A 154 9.77 22.49 -0.01
C ASP A 154 9.16 21.10 0.31
N TYR A 155 9.82 20.28 1.13
CA TYR A 155 9.25 19.08 1.75
C TYR A 155 8.85 19.34 3.21
N ASP A 156 7.58 19.12 3.55
CA ASP A 156 7.10 19.06 4.93
C ASP A 156 6.69 17.63 5.29
N ALA A 157 6.80 17.25 6.56
CA ALA A 157 6.45 15.91 7.05
C ALA A 157 5.08 15.90 7.73
N PHE A 158 4.27 14.85 7.50
CA PHE A 158 2.98 14.65 8.17
C PHE A 158 2.95 13.36 8.97
N VAL A 159 2.11 13.36 10.01
CA VAL A 159 1.56 12.13 10.60
C VAL A 159 0.05 12.18 10.46
N ALA A 160 -0.52 11.20 9.76
CA ALA A 160 -1.96 11.04 9.60
C ALA A 160 -2.44 9.81 10.37
N SER A 161 -3.54 9.97 11.12
CA SER A 161 -4.22 8.87 11.79
C SER A 161 -5.51 8.56 11.04
N LEU A 162 -5.65 7.35 10.53
CA LEU A 162 -6.85 6.85 9.88
C LEU A 162 -7.61 5.99 10.88
N VAL A 163 -8.74 6.50 11.33
CA VAL A 163 -9.71 5.79 12.17
C VAL A 163 -10.88 5.42 11.28
N ARG A 164 -11.27 4.14 11.25
CA ARG A 164 -12.49 3.67 10.59
C ARG A 164 -13.17 2.59 11.42
#